data_AF-A0A6G3TXQ6-F1
#
_entry.id   AF-A0A6G3TXQ6-F1
#
_cell.length_a   1.000
_cell.length_b   1.000
_cell.length_c   1.000
_cell.angle_alpha   90.00
_cell.angle_beta   90.00
_cell.angle_gamma   90.00
#
_symmetry.space_group_name_H-M   'P 1'
#
loop_
_entity.id
_entity.type
_entity.pdbx_description
1 polymer ?
#
loop_
_entity_poly.entity_id
_entity_poly.type
_entity_poly.pdbx_seq_one_letter_code
_entity_poly.pdbx_strand_id
1 'polypeptide(L)'
;PAADVRALVARTEGWAAGLRLAAMAAAQSADPRIQLREFEADRTTIADFLLAEVLKRQPPATQDLLLRISVLDRFSAGLVNALTLRGDAEAVLAGLSRANAFVEHLGHGQYRLHPLFAEILRAHLRMRYPGMEPELHRRAARWLRGSGGLTEALAHAAAAGDQDFTAAVLVDDLAIGRLFTGPHADDTAGLF
;
A
#
# COMPACT_ATOMS: atom_id res chain seq x y z
N PRO A 1 14.48 27.50 -13.74
CA PRO A 1 13.28 28.07 -13.05
C PRO A 1 11.89 27.69 -13.61
N ALA A 2 11.76 26.79 -14.59
CA ALA A 2 10.46 26.18 -14.95
C ALA A 2 10.61 24.71 -15.36
N ALA A 3 11.78 24.35 -15.93
CA ALA A 3 12.19 22.97 -16.12
C ALA A 3 12.41 22.23 -14.79
N ASP A 4 13.01 22.89 -13.79
CA ASP A 4 13.27 22.31 -12.46
C ASP A 4 11.97 21.96 -11.71
N VAL A 5 10.94 22.81 -11.85
CA VAL A 5 9.62 22.60 -11.23
C VAL A 5 8.89 21.43 -11.89
N ARG A 6 8.96 21.29 -13.22
CA ARG A 6 8.34 20.15 -13.92
C ARG A 6 9.04 18.83 -13.64
N ALA A 7 10.38 18.82 -13.53
CA ALA A 7 11.13 17.63 -13.15
C ALA A 7 10.80 17.19 -11.72
N LEU A 8 10.61 18.16 -10.80
CA LEU A 8 10.20 17.91 -9.42
C LEU A 8 8.76 17.41 -9.33
N VAL A 9 7.82 18.00 -10.08
CA VAL A 9 6.41 17.59 -10.15
C VAL A 9 6.27 16.18 -10.76
N ALA A 10 7.05 15.85 -11.79
CA ALA A 10 7.04 14.51 -12.39
C ALA A 10 7.70 13.45 -11.50
N ARG A 11 8.75 13.78 -10.75
CA ARG A 11 9.43 12.87 -9.79
C ARG A 11 8.73 12.72 -8.44
N THR A 12 7.73 13.55 -8.18
CA THR A 12 6.88 13.49 -6.98
C THR A 12 5.45 13.10 -7.32
N GLU A 13 5.17 12.65 -8.55
CA GLU A 13 3.82 12.28 -9.00
C GLU A 13 2.75 13.38 -8.73
N GLY A 14 3.14 14.66 -8.79
CA GLY A 14 2.22 15.78 -8.57
C GLY A 14 2.11 16.26 -7.12
N TRP A 15 3.07 15.95 -6.26
CA TRP A 15 2.94 16.20 -4.82
C TRP A 15 3.05 17.68 -4.40
N ALA A 16 1.89 18.35 -4.32
CA ALA A 16 1.74 19.60 -3.57
C ALA A 16 2.18 19.46 -2.10
N ALA A 17 2.09 18.26 -1.52
CA ALA A 17 2.57 17.96 -0.16
C ALA A 17 4.11 17.83 -0.08
N GLY A 18 4.77 17.27 -1.10
CA GLY A 18 6.24 17.24 -1.18
C GLY A 18 6.83 18.62 -1.41
N LEU A 19 6.14 19.42 -2.23
CA LEU A 19 6.44 20.84 -2.40
C LEU A 19 6.18 21.64 -1.12
N ARG A 20 5.11 21.33 -0.37
CA ARG A 20 4.81 21.96 0.92
C ARG A 20 5.82 21.56 1.99
N LEU A 21 6.28 20.30 2.02
CA LEU A 21 7.34 19.84 2.92
C LEU A 21 8.68 20.51 2.57
N ALA A 22 9.04 20.54 1.29
CA ALA A 22 10.20 21.28 0.79
C ALA A 22 10.09 22.78 1.10
N ALA A 23 8.90 23.38 0.97
CA ALA A 23 8.66 24.79 1.28
C ALA A 23 8.68 25.09 2.79
N MET A 24 8.20 24.18 3.65
CA MET A 24 8.28 24.31 5.10
C MET A 24 9.70 24.07 5.64
N ALA A 25 10.47 23.21 4.99
CA ALA A 25 11.90 23.03 5.27
C ALA A 25 12.71 24.25 4.78
N ALA A 26 12.41 24.76 3.58
CA ALA A 26 13.04 25.96 3.02
C ALA A 26 12.68 27.25 3.78
N ALA A 27 11.48 27.35 4.36
CA ALA A 27 11.11 28.47 5.25
C ALA A 27 11.99 28.55 6.52
N GLN A 28 12.79 27.53 6.81
CA GLN A 28 13.71 27.45 7.94
C GLN A 28 15.20 27.60 7.55
N SER A 29 15.55 27.87 6.28
CA SER A 29 16.95 28.04 5.85
C SER A 29 17.15 28.91 4.60
N ALA A 30 18.34 29.49 4.44
CA ALA A 30 18.56 30.72 3.68
C ALA A 30 18.91 30.60 2.17
N ASP A 31 19.02 29.42 1.55
CA ASP A 31 19.43 29.34 0.11
C ASP A 31 18.74 28.22 -0.71
N PRO A 32 17.94 28.54 -1.75
CA PRO A 32 17.18 27.57 -2.56
C PRO A 32 17.96 26.76 -3.62
N ARG A 33 19.21 27.09 -3.95
CA ARG A 33 19.93 26.46 -5.09
C ARG A 33 20.77 25.23 -4.74
N ILE A 34 21.12 25.04 -3.46
CA ILE A 34 21.84 23.86 -2.96
C ILE A 34 20.90 22.63 -2.87
N GLN A 35 19.60 22.90 -2.80
CA GLN A 35 18.53 21.99 -2.40
C GLN A 35 18.17 20.88 -3.42
N LEU A 36 18.49 21.05 -4.71
CA LEU A 36 18.12 20.05 -5.73
C LEU A 36 19.08 18.84 -5.76
N ARG A 37 20.31 19.00 -5.25
CA ARG A 37 21.29 17.91 -5.09
C ARG A 37 21.22 17.28 -3.70
N GLU A 38 20.77 18.03 -2.70
CA GLU A 38 20.46 17.49 -1.37
C GLU A 38 19.24 16.57 -1.35
N PHE A 39 18.43 16.53 -2.42
CA PHE A 39 17.20 15.73 -2.47
C PHE A 39 17.41 14.19 -2.34
N GLU A 40 18.61 13.67 -2.61
CA GLU A 40 18.97 12.27 -2.32
C GLU A 40 19.41 12.07 -0.87
N ALA A 41 20.04 13.08 -0.25
CA ALA A 41 20.25 13.14 1.20
C ALA A 41 18.93 13.43 1.96
N ASP A 42 17.96 14.08 1.31
CA ASP A 42 16.62 14.41 1.83
C ASP A 42 15.73 13.18 2.00
N ARG A 43 16.00 12.04 1.36
CA ARG A 43 15.14 10.85 1.59
C ARG A 43 15.14 10.42 3.06
N THR A 44 16.30 10.50 3.72
CA THR A 44 16.40 10.25 5.16
C THR A 44 15.76 11.38 5.96
N THR A 45 16.01 12.65 5.62
CA THR A 45 15.41 13.82 6.30
C THR A 45 13.88 13.85 6.21
N ILE A 46 13.33 13.56 5.02
CA ILE A 46 11.90 13.45 4.77
C ILE A 46 11.33 12.25 5.53
N ALA A 47 12.03 11.11 5.55
CA ALA A 47 11.59 9.96 6.33
C ALA A 47 11.52 10.29 7.82
N ASP A 48 12.57 10.90 8.39
CA ASP A 48 12.63 11.32 9.79
C ASP A 48 11.53 12.32 10.13
N PHE A 49 11.27 13.29 9.24
CA PHE A 49 10.16 14.23 9.39
C PHE A 49 8.81 13.50 9.40
N LEU A 50 8.54 12.63 8.41
CA LEU A 50 7.26 11.91 8.34
C LEU A 50 7.04 11.03 9.57
N LEU A 51 8.10 10.42 10.08
CA LEU A 51 8.03 9.65 11.32
C LEU A 51 7.74 10.55 12.52
N ALA A 52 8.45 11.67 12.66
CA ALA A 52 8.29 12.56 13.80
C ALA A 52 6.94 13.30 13.82
N GLU A 53 6.54 13.81 12.67
CA GLU A 53 5.43 14.77 12.55
C GLU A 53 4.11 14.12 12.19
N VAL A 54 4.13 12.95 11.54
CA VAL A 54 2.91 12.21 11.18
C VAL A 54 2.74 11.02 12.12
N LEU A 55 3.70 10.09 12.13
CA LEU A 55 3.54 8.83 12.86
C LEU A 55 3.61 9.02 14.38
N LYS A 56 4.66 9.65 14.92
CA LYS A 56 4.85 9.81 16.38
C LYS A 56 3.79 10.69 17.04
N ARG A 57 3.08 11.53 16.28
CA ARG A 57 1.92 12.31 16.77
C ARG A 57 0.64 11.49 16.89
N GLN A 58 0.57 10.30 16.29
CA GLN A 58 -0.59 9.44 16.41
C GLN A 58 -0.60 8.68 17.75
N PRO A 59 -1.78 8.34 18.29
CA PRO A 59 -1.89 7.38 19.38
C PRO A 59 -1.19 6.05 19.05
N PRO A 60 -0.60 5.33 20.02
CA PRO A 60 0.14 4.09 19.78
C PRO A 60 -0.65 3.04 18.97
N ALA A 61 -1.96 2.94 19.21
CA ALA A 61 -2.85 2.05 18.47
C ALA A 61 -2.95 2.38 16.97
N THR A 62 -2.97 3.67 16.63
CA THR A 62 -3.02 4.16 15.25
C THR A 62 -1.67 4.02 14.56
N GLN A 63 -0.57 4.20 15.30
CA GLN A 63 0.78 3.93 14.77
C GLN A 63 0.93 2.47 14.34
N ASP A 64 0.51 1.55 15.21
CA ASP A 64 0.55 0.12 14.93
C ASP A 64 -0.33 -0.26 13.72
N LEU A 65 -1.53 0.35 13.61
CA LEU A 65 -2.39 0.19 12.44
C LEU A 65 -1.68 0.66 11.17
N LEU A 66 -1.11 1.88 11.14
CA LEU A 66 -0.41 2.44 9.98
C LEU A 66 0.76 1.55 9.54
N LEU A 67 1.56 1.05 10.49
CA LEU A 67 2.66 0.12 10.21
C LEU A 67 2.15 -1.17 9.56
N ARG A 68 1.08 -1.76 10.09
CA ARG A 68 0.55 -3.04 9.61
C ARG A 68 -0.12 -2.94 8.24
N ILE A 69 -0.84 -1.85 7.96
CA ILE A 69 -1.49 -1.66 6.66
C ILE A 69 -0.52 -1.20 5.57
N SER A 70 0.72 -0.84 5.94
CA SER A 70 1.72 -0.37 4.98
C SER A 70 2.00 -1.36 3.85
N VAL A 71 1.79 -2.66 4.08
CA VAL A 71 1.96 -3.73 3.09
C VAL A 71 0.90 -3.74 1.99
N LEU A 72 -0.19 -2.97 2.14
CA LEU A 72 -1.31 -2.89 1.20
C LEU A 72 -1.14 -1.68 0.26
N ASP A 73 -1.46 -1.83 -1.04
CA ASP A 73 -1.54 -0.68 -1.97
C ASP A 73 -2.89 0.05 -1.87
N ARG A 74 -3.97 -0.72 -1.85
CA ARG A 74 -5.34 -0.23 -1.65
C ARG A 74 -6.04 -1.10 -0.62
N PHE A 75 -6.89 -0.50 0.20
CA PHE A 75 -7.54 -1.22 1.28
C PHE A 75 -8.87 -0.62 1.69
N SER A 76 -9.79 -1.49 2.09
CA SER A 76 -11.02 -1.11 2.80
C SER A 76 -10.84 -1.29 4.31
N ALA A 77 -11.73 -0.69 5.10
CA ALA A 77 -11.74 -0.92 6.55
C ALA A 77 -11.91 -2.40 6.92
N GLY A 78 -12.66 -3.17 6.13
CA GLY A 78 -12.82 -4.61 6.33
C GLY A 78 -11.51 -5.37 6.24
N LEU A 79 -10.69 -5.07 5.23
CA LEU A 79 -9.36 -5.65 5.08
C LEU A 79 -8.43 -5.22 6.22
N VAL A 80 -8.46 -3.94 6.59
CA VAL A 80 -7.64 -3.43 7.72
C VAL A 80 -8.01 -4.12 9.04
N ASN A 81 -9.30 -4.28 9.32
CA ASN A 81 -9.79 -5.00 10.49
C ASN A 81 -9.29 -6.45 10.51
N ALA A 82 -9.32 -7.14 9.36
CA ALA A 82 -8.82 -8.51 9.25
C ALA A 82 -7.30 -8.62 9.49
N LEU A 83 -6.50 -7.65 9.01
CA LEU A 83 -5.05 -7.66 9.23
C LEU A 83 -4.68 -7.34 10.68
N THR A 84 -5.36 -6.36 11.27
CA THR A 84 -5.01 -5.78 12.57
C THR A 84 -5.77 -6.41 13.75
N LEU A 85 -6.74 -7.29 13.47
CA LEU A 85 -7.65 -7.90 14.44
C LEU A 85 -8.43 -6.84 15.24
N ARG A 86 -8.93 -5.84 14.52
CA ARG A 86 -9.70 -4.70 15.07
C ARG A 86 -11.12 -4.68 14.51
N GLY A 87 -11.96 -3.82 15.08
CA GLY A 87 -13.33 -3.54 14.59
C GLY A 87 -13.58 -2.07 14.26
N ASP A 88 -12.61 -1.18 14.50
CA ASP A 88 -12.77 0.28 14.45
C ASP A 88 -12.03 0.95 13.27
N ALA A 89 -11.51 0.17 12.32
CA ALA A 89 -10.69 0.71 11.22
C ALA A 89 -11.39 1.81 10.41
N GLU A 90 -12.70 1.70 10.18
CA GLU A 90 -13.47 2.70 9.42
C GLU A 90 -13.36 4.10 10.06
N ALA A 91 -13.61 4.19 11.37
CA ALA A 91 -13.54 5.45 12.10
C ALA A 91 -12.11 6.01 12.13
N VAL A 92 -11.11 5.14 12.31
CA VAL A 92 -9.70 5.53 12.34
C VAL A 92 -9.24 6.04 10.97
N LEU A 93 -9.55 5.33 9.88
CA LEU A 93 -9.19 5.72 8.51
C LEU A 93 -9.88 7.02 8.09
N ALA A 94 -11.17 7.20 8.43
CA ALA A 94 -11.88 8.45 8.20
C ALA A 94 -11.27 9.63 8.98
N GLY A 95 -10.78 9.39 10.20
CA GLY A 95 -10.04 10.38 10.99
C GLY A 95 -8.71 10.75 10.34
N LEU A 96 -7.92 9.76 9.95
CA LEU A 96 -6.62 9.95 9.31
C LEU A 96 -6.74 10.67 7.96
N SER A 97 -7.75 10.32 7.16
CA SER A 97 -7.98 10.96 5.87
C SER A 97 -8.39 12.43 6.02
N ARG A 98 -9.31 12.74 6.95
CA ARG A 98 -9.67 14.14 7.24
C ARG A 98 -8.52 14.96 7.80
N ALA A 99 -7.62 14.34 8.55
CA ALA A 99 -6.42 14.99 9.09
C ALA A 99 -5.29 15.13 8.04
N ASN A 100 -5.50 14.68 6.79
CA ASN A 100 -4.45 14.60 5.76
C ASN A 100 -3.20 13.85 6.23
N ALA A 101 -3.38 12.81 7.06
CA ALA A 101 -2.31 11.99 7.62
C ALA A 101 -1.82 10.93 6.61
N PHE A 102 -1.66 11.33 5.35
CA PHE A 102 -1.11 10.49 4.26
C PHE A 102 -1.96 9.26 3.94
N VAL A 103 -3.23 9.27 4.37
CA VAL A 103 -4.26 8.31 4.00
C VAL A 103 -5.25 9.03 3.08
N GLU A 104 -5.30 8.61 1.83
CA GLU A 104 -6.22 9.14 0.83
C GLU A 104 -7.46 8.26 0.75
N HIS A 105 -8.65 8.87 0.69
CA HIS A 105 -9.90 8.17 0.40
C HIS A 105 -10.18 8.23 -1.09
N LEU A 106 -10.20 7.07 -1.75
CA LEU A 106 -10.37 6.92 -3.20
C LEU A 106 -11.83 6.87 -3.65
N GLY A 107 -12.78 6.93 -2.70
CA GLY A 107 -14.19 6.66 -2.95
C GLY A 107 -14.57 5.20 -2.72
N HIS A 108 -15.87 4.94 -2.60
CA HIS A 108 -16.41 3.59 -2.40
C HIS A 108 -15.83 2.81 -1.20
N GLY A 109 -15.44 3.52 -0.14
CA GLY A 109 -14.85 2.91 1.06
C GLY A 109 -13.44 2.36 0.86
N GLN A 110 -12.76 2.78 -0.22
CA GLN A 110 -11.37 2.42 -0.51
C GLN A 110 -10.44 3.53 -0.07
N TYR A 111 -9.31 3.12 0.48
CA TYR A 111 -8.24 3.99 0.95
C TYR A 111 -6.90 3.56 0.36
N ARG A 112 -5.96 4.49 0.36
CA ARG A 112 -4.57 4.24 -0.01
C ARG A 112 -3.65 5.06 0.88
N LEU A 113 -2.51 4.47 1.24
CA LEU A 113 -1.41 5.23 1.80
C LEU A 113 -0.61 5.89 0.69
N HIS A 114 -0.11 7.09 0.96
CA HIS A 114 0.85 7.69 0.07
C HIS A 114 2.07 6.77 -0.12
N PRO A 115 2.53 6.47 -1.35
CA PRO A 115 3.57 5.47 -1.63
C PRO A 115 4.84 5.65 -0.80
N LEU A 116 5.36 6.89 -0.72
CA LEU A 116 6.55 7.19 0.08
C LEU A 116 6.34 6.90 1.57
N PHE A 117 5.16 7.23 2.10
CA PHE A 117 4.86 6.97 3.51
C PHE A 117 4.72 5.47 3.77
N ALA A 118 4.07 4.74 2.85
CA ALA A 118 3.99 3.28 2.91
C ALA A 118 5.40 2.63 2.93
N GLU A 119 6.33 3.09 2.10
CA GLU A 119 7.72 2.59 2.10
C GLU A 119 8.44 2.81 3.43
N ILE A 120 8.35 4.02 3.99
CA ILE A 120 8.93 4.36 5.30
C ILE A 120 8.32 3.51 6.41
N LEU A 121 6.99 3.34 6.40
CA LEU A 121 6.25 2.53 7.35
C LEU A 121 6.63 1.04 7.24
N ARG A 122 6.81 0.49 6.03
CA ARG A 122 7.28 -0.89 5.83
C ARG A 122 8.69 -1.09 6.38
N ALA A 123 9.59 -0.14 6.16
CA ALA A 123 10.94 -0.20 6.75
C ALA A 123 10.85 -0.23 8.29
N HIS A 124 9.99 0.61 8.87
CA HIS A 124 9.77 0.64 10.32
C HIS A 124 9.08 -0.63 10.86
N LEU A 125 8.14 -1.20 10.10
CA LEU A 125 7.49 -2.47 10.41
C LEU A 125 8.54 -3.58 10.53
N ARG A 126 9.46 -3.69 9.57
CA ARG A 126 10.54 -4.69 9.59
C ARG A 126 11.48 -4.54 10.78
N MET A 127 11.83 -3.31 11.16
CA MET A 127 12.69 -3.07 12.32
C MET A 127 11.96 -3.36 13.64
N ARG A 128 10.71 -2.94 13.78
CA ARG A 128 9.95 -3.03 15.03
C ARG A 128 9.37 -4.43 15.27
N TYR A 129 8.96 -5.12 14.21
CA TYR A 129 8.33 -6.43 14.28
C TYR A 129 8.94 -7.37 13.21
N PRO A 130 10.16 -7.88 13.45
CA PRO A 130 10.79 -8.82 12.54
C PRO A 130 9.89 -10.03 12.25
N GLY A 131 9.71 -10.37 10.97
CA GLY A 131 8.86 -11.50 10.53
C GLY A 131 7.36 -11.18 10.41
N MET A 132 6.91 -9.98 10.80
CA MET A 132 5.49 -9.61 10.71
C MET A 132 5.02 -9.33 9.28
N GLU A 133 5.90 -8.78 8.41
CA GLU A 133 5.55 -8.43 7.03
C GLU A 133 5.03 -9.64 6.22
N PRO A 134 5.72 -10.80 6.18
CA PRO A 134 5.19 -12.01 5.54
C PRO A 134 3.84 -12.46 6.12
N GLU A 135 3.65 -12.35 7.43
CA GLU A 135 2.39 -12.74 8.07
C GLU A 135 1.23 -11.82 7.67
N LEU A 136 1.46 -10.51 7.57
CA LEU A 136 0.46 -9.56 7.08
C LEU A 136 0.09 -9.84 5.63
N HIS A 137 1.07 -10.17 4.78
CA HIS A 137 0.82 -10.62 3.41
C HIS A 137 -0.04 -11.90 3.36
N ARG A 138 0.23 -12.91 4.21
CA ARG A 138 -0.63 -14.11 4.28
C ARG A 138 -2.07 -13.80 4.69
N ARG A 139 -2.26 -12.92 5.69
CA ARG A 139 -3.61 -12.50 6.12
C ARG A 139 -4.36 -11.76 5.01
N ALA A 140 -3.67 -10.84 4.33
CA ALA A 140 -4.23 -10.13 3.18
C ALA A 140 -4.64 -11.11 2.07
N ALA A 141 -3.77 -12.05 1.71
CA ALA A 141 -4.06 -13.05 0.68
C ALA A 141 -5.32 -13.87 1.00
N ARG A 142 -5.44 -14.37 2.24
CA ARG A 142 -6.61 -15.15 2.69
C ARG A 142 -7.90 -14.34 2.66
N TRP A 143 -7.85 -13.09 3.12
CA TRP A 143 -9.02 -12.22 3.11
C TRP A 143 -9.46 -11.89 1.67
N LEU A 144 -8.51 -11.51 0.82
CA LEU A 144 -8.76 -11.12 -0.57
C LEU A 144 -9.34 -12.27 -1.40
N ARG A 145 -8.88 -13.50 -1.15
CA ARG A 145 -9.46 -14.70 -1.75
C ARG A 145 -10.96 -14.81 -1.42
N GLY A 146 -11.35 -14.60 -0.16
CA GLY A 146 -12.75 -14.68 0.27
C GLY A 146 -13.61 -13.52 -0.22
N SER A 147 -13.00 -12.37 -0.54
CA SER A 147 -13.70 -11.16 -0.99
C SER A 147 -13.73 -10.97 -2.53
N GLY A 148 -13.21 -11.94 -3.31
CA GLY A 148 -13.22 -11.91 -4.77
C GLY A 148 -12.03 -11.20 -5.44
N GLY A 149 -10.99 -10.80 -4.68
CA GLY A 149 -9.78 -10.15 -5.18
C GLY A 149 -8.68 -11.15 -5.50
N LEU A 150 -8.86 -11.99 -6.52
CA LEU A 150 -7.96 -13.11 -6.82
C LEU A 150 -6.53 -12.67 -7.17
N THR A 151 -6.40 -11.69 -8.06
CA THR A 151 -5.10 -11.19 -8.53
C THR A 151 -4.29 -10.62 -7.37
N GLU A 152 -4.92 -9.80 -6.52
CA GLU A 152 -4.32 -9.23 -5.34
C GLU A 152 -3.99 -10.31 -4.31
N ALA A 153 -4.87 -11.31 -4.14
CA ALA A 153 -4.60 -12.44 -3.24
C ALA A 153 -3.33 -13.20 -3.63
N LEU A 154 -3.14 -13.49 -4.92
CA LEU A 154 -1.95 -14.15 -5.44
C LEU A 154 -0.69 -13.28 -5.27
N ALA A 155 -0.78 -11.97 -5.53
CA ALA A 155 0.33 -11.04 -5.31
C ALA A 155 0.77 -11.02 -3.84
N HIS A 156 -0.19 -10.99 -2.90
CA HIS A 156 0.12 -11.07 -1.47
C HIS A 156 0.65 -12.44 -1.06
N ALA A 157 0.16 -13.54 -1.61
CA ALA A 157 0.68 -14.88 -1.34
C ALA A 157 2.14 -15.04 -1.80
N ALA A 158 2.46 -14.53 -2.99
CA ALA A 158 3.83 -14.50 -3.50
C ALA A 158 4.75 -13.65 -2.62
N ALA A 159 4.30 -12.46 -2.20
CA ALA A 159 5.07 -11.61 -1.29
C ALA A 159 5.27 -12.21 0.11
N ALA A 160 4.37 -13.10 0.55
CA ALA A 160 4.52 -13.87 1.78
C ALA A 160 5.46 -15.08 1.65
N GLY A 161 5.84 -15.48 0.43
CA GLY A 161 6.50 -16.76 0.16
C GLY A 161 5.60 -17.97 0.40
N ASP A 162 4.27 -17.79 0.38
CA ASP A 162 3.29 -18.85 0.65
C ASP A 162 2.98 -19.62 -0.64
N GLN A 163 3.89 -20.53 -1.00
CA GLN A 163 3.79 -21.34 -2.22
C GLN A 163 2.58 -22.28 -2.19
N ASP A 164 2.26 -22.84 -1.01
CA ASP A 164 1.12 -23.74 -0.82
C ASP A 164 -0.21 -23.02 -1.06
N PHE A 165 -0.38 -21.82 -0.49
CA PHE A 165 -1.57 -21.01 -0.76
C PHE A 165 -1.67 -20.61 -2.22
N THR A 166 -0.55 -20.20 -2.84
CA THR A 166 -0.51 -19.83 -4.26
C THR A 166 -0.94 -21.01 -5.14
N ALA A 167 -0.41 -22.21 -4.88
CA ALA A 167 -0.76 -23.43 -5.59
C ALA A 167 -2.24 -23.79 -5.37
N ALA A 168 -2.75 -23.74 -4.13
CA ALA A 168 -4.14 -24.03 -3.82
C ALA A 168 -5.11 -23.07 -4.54
N VAL A 169 -4.82 -21.77 -4.54
CA VAL A 169 -5.64 -20.78 -5.23
C VAL A 169 -5.63 -21.01 -6.75
N LEU A 170 -4.47 -21.26 -7.34
CA LEU A 170 -4.37 -21.55 -8.77
C LEU A 170 -5.10 -22.85 -9.14
N VAL A 171 -4.97 -23.90 -8.33
CA VAL A 171 -5.65 -25.17 -8.58
C VAL A 171 -7.16 -25.02 -8.42
N ASP A 172 -7.65 -24.41 -7.34
CA ASP A 172 -9.10 -24.28 -7.11
C ASP A 172 -9.79 -23.41 -8.17
N ASP A 173 -9.11 -22.36 -8.65
CA ASP A 173 -9.68 -21.42 -9.64
C ASP A 173 -9.50 -21.94 -11.10
N LEU A 174 -8.37 -22.59 -11.42
CA LEU A 174 -8.13 -23.18 -12.75
C LEU A 174 -8.67 -24.61 -12.92
N ALA A 175 -8.96 -25.34 -11.84
CA ALA A 175 -9.57 -26.67 -11.93
C ALA A 175 -10.99 -26.60 -12.49
N ILE A 176 -11.70 -25.48 -12.32
CA ILE A 176 -13.06 -25.33 -12.88
C ILE A 176 -13.01 -24.89 -14.36
N GLY A 177 -12.05 -24.05 -14.75
CA GLY A 177 -11.90 -23.62 -16.15
C GLY A 177 -11.61 -24.76 -17.13
N ARG A 178 -10.86 -25.80 -16.70
CA ARG A 178 -10.51 -26.96 -17.53
C ARG A 178 -11.45 -28.16 -17.41
N LEU A 179 -12.31 -28.23 -16.40
CA LEU A 179 -13.37 -29.24 -16.36
C LEU A 179 -14.53 -28.92 -17.31
N PHE A 180 -14.67 -27.66 -17.76
CA PHE A 180 -15.71 -27.23 -18.72
C PHE A 180 -15.21 -26.90 -20.13
N THR A 181 -13.91 -26.72 -20.36
CA THR A 181 -13.38 -26.49 -21.71
C THR A 181 -12.40 -27.59 -22.10
N GLY A 182 -12.93 -28.72 -22.57
CA GLY A 182 -12.20 -29.52 -23.54
C GLY A 182 -12.12 -28.73 -24.84
N PRO A 183 -10.94 -28.54 -25.46
CA PRO A 183 -10.88 -28.12 -26.85
C PRO A 183 -11.27 -29.35 -27.69
N HIS A 184 -12.34 -29.22 -28.48
CA HIS A 184 -13.01 -30.22 -29.34
C HIS A 184 -14.32 -30.80 -28.78
N ALA A 185 -15.38 -29.99 -28.80
CA ALA A 185 -16.76 -30.47 -28.81
C ALA A 185 -17.67 -29.63 -29.75
N ASP A 186 -17.11 -29.06 -30.82
CA ASP A 186 -17.88 -28.33 -31.83
C ASP A 186 -17.89 -29.01 -33.21
N ASP A 187 -17.44 -30.26 -33.31
CA ASP A 187 -17.30 -30.91 -34.63
C ASP A 187 -17.50 -32.43 -34.54
N THR A 188 -18.75 -32.89 -34.39
CA THR A 188 -19.26 -34.20 -34.90
C THR A 188 -20.74 -34.41 -34.53
N ALA A 189 -21.65 -33.62 -35.08
CA ALA A 189 -23.07 -33.98 -35.11
C ALA A 189 -23.77 -33.37 -36.35
N GLY A 190 -23.42 -33.88 -37.53
CA GLY A 190 -24.05 -33.48 -38.79
C GLY A 190 -23.70 -34.33 -40.03
N LEU A 191 -22.96 -35.43 -39.86
CA LEU A 191 -22.74 -36.45 -40.88
C LEU A 191 -23.17 -37.78 -40.25
N PHE A 192 -24.43 -38.15 -40.44
CA PHE A 192 -25.00 -39.50 -40.65
C PHE A 192 -26.52 -39.39 -40.56
#